data_AF-A0A0F7PML1-F1
#
_entry.id   AF-A0A0F7PML1-F1
#
_cell.length_a   1.000
_cell.length_b   1.000
_cell.length_c   1.000
_cell.angle_alpha   90.00
_cell.angle_beta   90.00
_cell.angle_gamma   90.00
#
_symmetry.space_group_name_H-M   'P 1'
#
loop_
_entity.id
_entity.type
_entity.pdbx_description
1 polymer ?
#
loop_
_entity_poly.entity_id
_entity_poly.type
_entity_poly.pdbx_seq_one_letter_code
_entity_poly.pdbx_strand_id
1 'polypeptide(L)'
;MSQQLVQHFLNDLDRLKKLSGSLNEQTVREAFKDLLKAWARQNNLLFVAELDYATGQKTKVYPDGTILHDLRVPLGYWEAKDTKDDLDEEIRKKFARGYPQDNIIFENTEEAVLIQHRQEAFRCKMAANTLLCGCPNCPSSDKMGHQSGLSIGGSGSFV
;
A
#
# COMPACT_ATOMS: atom_id res chain seq x y z
N MET A 1 1.98 5.25 7.22
CA MET A 1 2.85 4.27 6.53
C MET A 1 4.12 5.00 6.07
N SER A 2 5.32 4.44 6.29
CA SER A 2 6.57 5.10 5.86
C SER A 2 6.69 5.08 4.32
N GLN A 3 7.12 6.19 3.73
CA GLN A 3 7.34 6.30 2.27
C GLN A 3 8.33 5.25 1.74
N GLN A 4 9.32 4.86 2.56
CA GLN A 4 10.32 3.86 2.18
C GLN A 4 9.71 2.48 1.97
N LEU A 5 8.72 2.09 2.78
CA LEU A 5 8.03 0.80 2.64
C LEU A 5 7.16 0.75 1.39
N VAL A 6 6.46 1.84 1.10
CA VAL A 6 5.68 1.96 -0.14
C VAL A 6 6.60 1.86 -1.35
N GLN A 7 7.77 2.51 -1.31
CA GLN A 7 8.75 2.40 -2.40
C GLN A 7 9.33 0.99 -2.53
N HIS A 8 9.62 0.32 -1.41
CA HIS A 8 10.07 -1.08 -1.42
C HIS A 8 9.02 -2.00 -2.05
N PHE A 9 7.75 -1.84 -1.70
CA PHE A 9 6.66 -2.57 -2.31
C PHE A 9 6.54 -2.35 -3.81
N LEU A 10 6.58 -1.09 -4.25
CA LEU A 10 6.54 -0.76 -5.67
C LEU A 10 7.71 -1.39 -6.43
N ASN A 11 8.91 -1.38 -5.83
CA ASN A 11 10.09 -2.02 -6.41
C ASN A 11 9.96 -3.55 -6.48
N ASP A 12 9.38 -4.18 -5.46
CA ASP A 12 9.16 -5.63 -5.43
C ASP A 12 8.07 -6.05 -6.43
N LEU A 13 6.99 -5.28 -6.56
CA LEU A 13 6.01 -5.46 -7.65
C LEU A 13 6.66 -5.34 -9.02
N ASP A 14 7.53 -4.34 -9.22
CA ASP A 14 8.19 -4.10 -10.49
C ASP A 14 9.17 -5.24 -10.85
N ARG A 15 9.83 -5.82 -9.84
CA ARG A 15 10.65 -7.03 -9.99
C ARG A 15 9.80 -8.26 -10.32
N LEU A 16 8.70 -8.48 -9.62
CA LEU A 16 7.79 -9.60 -9.87
C LEU A 16 7.19 -9.52 -11.27
N LYS A 17 6.84 -8.32 -11.74
CA LYS A 17 6.38 -8.08 -13.11
C LYS A 17 7.45 -8.44 -14.15
N LYS A 18 8.70 -8.04 -13.92
CA LYS A 18 9.84 -8.34 -14.81
C LYS A 18 10.18 -9.83 -14.85
N LEU A 19 10.01 -10.55 -13.75
CA LEU A 19 10.30 -11.98 -13.65
C LEU A 19 9.19 -12.86 -14.24
N SER A 20 7.92 -12.51 -14.02
CA SER A 20 6.77 -13.33 -14.40
C SER A 20 6.24 -13.01 -15.82
N GLY A 21 6.55 -11.83 -16.38
CA GLY A 21 6.02 -11.37 -17.67
C GLY A 21 4.53 -11.02 -17.65
N SER A 22 3.78 -11.57 -16.70
CA SER A 22 2.39 -11.24 -16.33
C SER A 22 2.28 -11.14 -14.81
N LEU A 23 1.56 -10.12 -14.32
CA LEU A 23 1.15 -10.07 -12.92
C LEU A 23 -0.09 -10.93 -12.76
N ASN A 24 0.07 -12.11 -12.17
CA ASN A 24 -1.07 -12.92 -11.76
C ASN A 24 -1.57 -12.41 -10.41
N GLU A 25 -2.89 -12.38 -10.23
CA GLU A 25 -3.56 -11.94 -9.00
C GLU A 25 -2.93 -12.55 -7.73
N GLN A 26 -2.68 -13.85 -7.75
CA GLN A 26 -2.06 -14.57 -6.63
C GLN A 26 -0.65 -14.05 -6.29
N THR A 27 0.11 -13.60 -7.29
CA THR A 27 1.46 -13.05 -7.07
C THR A 27 1.40 -11.67 -6.43
N VAL A 28 0.48 -10.81 -6.89
CA VAL A 28 0.28 -9.46 -6.31
C VAL A 28 -0.21 -9.58 -4.87
N ARG A 29 -1.20 -10.44 -4.62
CA ARG A 29 -1.72 -10.74 -3.29
C ARG A 29 -0.61 -11.16 -2.32
N GLU A 30 0.23 -12.13 -2.69
CA GLU A 30 1.33 -12.57 -1.81
C GLU A 30 2.37 -11.46 -1.59
N ALA A 31 2.71 -10.67 -2.61
CA ALA A 31 3.62 -9.54 -2.46
C ALA A 31 3.07 -8.45 -1.54
N PHE A 32 1.78 -8.12 -1.67
CA PHE A 32 1.10 -7.13 -0.83
C PHE A 32 1.00 -7.63 0.61
N LYS A 33 0.69 -8.92 0.81
CA LYS A 33 0.69 -9.56 2.12
C LYS A 33 2.05 -9.44 2.80
N ASP A 34 3.14 -9.68 2.08
CA ASP A 34 4.48 -9.58 2.64
C ASP A 34 4.89 -8.13 2.95
N LEU A 35 4.46 -7.16 2.16
CA LEU A 35 4.56 -5.74 2.52
C LEU A 35 3.85 -5.45 3.84
N LEU A 36 2.59 -5.87 3.99
CA LEU A 36 1.81 -5.60 5.20
C LEU A 36 2.44 -6.27 6.42
N LYS A 37 2.95 -7.50 6.30
CA LYS A 37 3.70 -8.17 7.37
C LYS A 37 4.96 -7.38 7.73
N ALA A 38 5.72 -6.90 6.75
CA ALA A 38 6.93 -6.12 6.99
C ALA A 38 6.61 -4.80 7.70
N TRP A 39 5.56 -4.08 7.26
CA TRP A 39 5.09 -2.87 7.91
C TRP A 39 4.61 -3.14 9.34
N ALA A 40 3.82 -4.20 9.55
CA ALA A 40 3.34 -4.57 10.87
C ALA A 40 4.52 -4.83 11.83
N ARG A 41 5.51 -5.63 11.41
CA ARG A 41 6.72 -5.92 12.20
C ARG A 41 7.51 -4.66 12.57
N GLN A 42 7.64 -3.70 11.65
CA GLN A 42 8.35 -2.45 11.92
C GLN A 42 7.64 -1.55 12.94
N ASN A 43 6.32 -1.70 13.10
CA ASN A 43 5.51 -0.88 14.00
C ASN A 43 5.10 -1.65 15.26
N ASN A 44 5.73 -2.81 15.53
CA ASN A 44 5.36 -3.71 16.63
C ASN A 44 3.88 -4.10 16.59
N LEU A 45 3.36 -4.35 15.39
CA LEU A 45 2.00 -4.83 15.13
C LEU A 45 2.03 -6.29 14.68
N LEU A 46 0.88 -6.95 14.83
CA LEU A 46 0.67 -8.33 14.41
C LEU A 46 -0.18 -8.34 13.14
N PHE A 47 0.25 -9.07 12.12
CA PHE A 47 -0.55 -9.37 10.93
C PHE A 47 -1.12 -10.78 11.04
N VAL A 48 -2.44 -10.92 10.91
CA VAL A 48 -3.15 -12.20 10.92
C VAL A 48 -3.95 -12.33 9.63
N ALA A 49 -3.72 -13.41 8.88
CA ALA A 49 -4.50 -13.71 7.68
C ALA A 49 -5.84 -14.35 8.08
N GLU A 50 -6.90 -14.01 7.35
CA GLU A 50 -8.23 -14.65 7.47
C GLU A 50 -8.83 -14.63 8.89
N LEU A 51 -8.60 -13.55 9.64
CA LEU A 51 -9.16 -13.40 10.99
C LEU A 51 -10.68 -13.19 10.94
N ASP A 52 -11.42 -13.81 11.85
CA ASP A 52 -12.87 -13.63 11.89
C ASP A 52 -13.26 -12.24 12.40
N TYR A 53 -14.12 -11.57 11.63
CA TYR A 53 -14.72 -10.31 12.00
C TYR A 53 -16.22 -10.49 12.19
N ALA A 54 -16.68 -10.25 13.43
CA ALA A 54 -18.10 -10.26 13.77
C ALA A 54 -18.74 -8.96 13.30
N THR A 55 -19.67 -9.06 12.36
CA THR A 55 -20.40 -7.90 11.84
C THR A 55 -21.53 -7.51 12.79
N GLY A 56 -22.01 -6.26 12.68
CA GLY A 56 -23.22 -5.81 13.36
C GLY A 56 -24.50 -6.55 12.94
N GLN A 57 -24.45 -7.36 11.89
CA GLN A 57 -25.56 -8.16 11.36
C GLN A 57 -25.58 -9.60 11.92
N LYS A 58 -24.78 -9.90 12.96
CA LYS A 58 -24.59 -11.27 13.51
C LYS A 58 -24.02 -12.27 12.50
N THR A 59 -23.44 -11.80 11.40
CA THR A 59 -22.70 -12.62 10.45
C THR A 59 -21.21 -12.52 10.73
N LYS A 60 -20.44 -13.51 10.27
CA LYS A 60 -18.98 -13.47 10.29
C LYS A 60 -18.46 -13.24 8.89
N VAL A 61 -17.50 -12.34 8.76
CA VAL A 61 -16.72 -12.15 7.54
C VAL A 61 -15.25 -12.39 7.84
N TYR A 62 -14.48 -12.70 6.82
CA TYR A 62 -13.07 -13.06 6.94
C TYR A 62 -12.30 -12.19 5.97
N PRO A 63 -11.79 -11.02 6.41
CA PRO A 63 -10.87 -10.23 5.63
C PRO A 63 -9.60 -11.03 5.35
N ASP A 64 -9.02 -10.84 4.17
CA ASP A 64 -7.79 -11.54 3.78
C ASP A 64 -6.62 -11.29 4.74
N GLY A 65 -6.54 -10.08 5.28
CA GLY A 65 -5.61 -9.72 6.33
C GLY A 65 -6.20 -8.79 7.36
N THR A 66 -5.78 -8.96 8.61
CA THR A 66 -6.09 -8.04 9.72
C THR A 66 -4.80 -7.67 10.42
N ILE A 67 -4.65 -6.37 10.69
CA ILE A 67 -3.53 -5.82 11.45
C ILE A 67 -4.03 -5.52 12.86
N LEU A 68 -3.38 -6.13 13.84
CA LEU A 68 -3.69 -6.04 15.26
C LEU A 68 -2.57 -5.31 15.99
N HIS A 69 -2.94 -4.53 17.01
CA HIS A 69 -2.02 -4.13 18.06
C HIS A 69 -1.79 -5.30 19.03
N ASP A 70 -0.74 -5.23 19.86
CA ASP A 70 -0.39 -6.21 20.91
C ASP A 70 -1.55 -6.64 21.82
N LEU A 71 -2.55 -5.78 22.03
CA LEU A 71 -3.75 -6.09 22.83
C LEU A 71 -4.87 -6.79 22.03
N ARG A 72 -4.55 -7.33 20.84
CA ARG A 72 -5.52 -7.91 19.88
C ARG A 72 -6.62 -6.93 19.44
N VAL A 73 -6.31 -5.63 19.47
CA VAL A 73 -7.20 -4.59 18.96
C VAL A 73 -6.95 -4.43 17.46
N PRO A 74 -7.96 -4.63 16.59
CA PRO A 74 -7.79 -4.43 15.15
C PRO A 74 -7.60 -2.94 14.83
N LEU A 75 -6.51 -2.65 14.12
CA LEU A 75 -6.15 -1.33 13.64
C LEU A 75 -6.49 -1.13 12.16
N GLY A 76 -6.51 -2.22 11.39
CA GLY A 76 -6.87 -2.16 9.99
C GLY A 76 -7.05 -3.52 9.36
N TYR A 77 -7.64 -3.50 8.17
CA TYR A 77 -8.03 -4.66 7.39
C TYR A 77 -7.50 -4.55 5.97
N TRP A 78 -7.33 -5.70 5.33
CA TRP A 78 -6.89 -5.79 3.96
C TRP A 78 -7.69 -6.86 3.24
N GLU A 79 -8.10 -6.53 2.02
CA GLU A 79 -8.86 -7.39 1.12
C GLU A 79 -8.24 -7.32 -0.28
N ALA A 80 -7.91 -8.48 -0.84
CA ALA A 80 -7.40 -8.61 -2.19
C ALA A 80 -8.52 -9.04 -3.14
N LYS A 81 -8.58 -8.43 -4.32
CA LYS A 81 -9.61 -8.70 -5.34
C LYS A 81 -8.97 -8.94 -6.70
N ASP A 82 -9.66 -9.74 -7.52
CA ASP A 82 -9.27 -9.93 -8.90
C ASP A 82 -9.54 -8.65 -9.71
N THR A 83 -8.87 -8.50 -10.85
CA THR A 83 -9.04 -7.37 -11.76
C THR A 83 -10.16 -7.55 -12.77
N LYS A 84 -10.94 -8.63 -12.67
CA LYS A 84 -12.00 -8.90 -13.67
C LYS A 84 -13.25 -8.06 -13.39
N ASP A 85 -13.44 -7.68 -12.14
CA ASP A 85 -14.57 -6.87 -11.69
C ASP A 85 -14.16 -5.42 -11.40
N ASP A 86 -15.14 -4.51 -11.48
CA ASP A 86 -14.99 -3.13 -11.04
C ASP A 86 -14.76 -3.10 -9.51
N LEU A 87 -13.62 -2.52 -9.09
CA LEU A 87 -13.23 -2.50 -7.69
C LEU A 87 -14.25 -1.76 -6.82
N ASP A 88 -14.89 -0.71 -7.34
CA ASP A 88 -15.91 0.06 -6.60
C ASP A 88 -17.18 -0.77 -6.39
N GLU A 89 -17.56 -1.59 -7.38
CA GLU A 89 -18.69 -2.51 -7.22
C GLU A 89 -18.39 -3.58 -6.17
N GLU A 90 -17.18 -4.13 -6.18
CA GLU A 90 -16.75 -5.11 -5.20
C GLU A 90 -16.69 -4.53 -3.78
N ILE A 91 -16.19 -3.30 -3.63
CA ILE A 91 -16.21 -2.55 -2.35
C ILE A 91 -17.65 -2.43 -1.85
N ARG A 92 -18.60 -2.00 -2.71
CA ARG A 92 -20.02 -1.89 -2.34
C ARG A 92 -20.61 -3.23 -1.91
N LYS A 93 -20.34 -4.31 -2.65
CA LYS A 93 -20.82 -5.67 -2.30
C LYS A 93 -20.26 -6.13 -0.95
N LYS A 94 -19.00 -5.84 -0.65
CA LYS A 94 -18.35 -6.19 0.62
C LYS A 94 -18.93 -5.39 1.79
N PHE A 95 -19.18 -4.09 1.61
CA PHE A 95 -19.87 -3.28 2.61
C PHE A 95 -21.30 -3.75 2.87
N ALA A 96 -22.03 -4.16 1.82
CA ALA A 96 -23.36 -4.74 1.99
C ALA A 96 -23.34 -6.05 2.81
N ARG A 97 -22.26 -6.82 2.75
CA ARG A 97 -22.03 -8.04 3.57
C ARG A 97 -21.60 -7.75 5.01
N GLY A 98 -21.37 -6.49 5.37
CA GLY A 98 -21.01 -6.07 6.72
C GLY A 98 -19.51 -6.01 7.01
N TYR A 99 -18.66 -5.94 5.97
CA TYR A 99 -17.23 -5.68 6.15
C TYR A 99 -17.00 -4.35 6.88
N PRO A 100 -15.89 -4.23 7.65
CA PRO A 100 -15.55 -2.98 8.29
C PRO A 100 -15.41 -1.87 7.25
N GLN A 101 -16.00 -0.71 7.56
CA GLN A 101 -15.98 0.48 6.70
C GLN A 101 -14.97 1.52 7.18
N ASP A 102 -14.05 1.12 8.06
CA ASP A 102 -13.02 1.97 8.60
C ASP A 102 -11.68 1.22 8.62
N ASN A 103 -10.63 1.93 8.22
CA ASN A 103 -9.27 1.42 8.09
C ASN A 103 -9.16 0.11 7.30
N ILE A 104 -9.80 0.03 6.13
CA ILE A 104 -9.70 -1.14 5.24
C ILE A 104 -9.05 -0.75 3.90
N ILE A 105 -8.09 -1.57 3.48
CA ILE A 105 -7.43 -1.46 2.18
C ILE A 105 -8.03 -2.51 1.25
N PHE A 106 -8.52 -2.07 0.10
CA PHE A 106 -8.89 -2.94 -1.02
C PHE A 106 -7.82 -2.80 -2.10
N GLU A 107 -7.31 -3.92 -2.60
CA GLU A 107 -6.36 -3.92 -3.71
C GLU A 107 -6.77 -4.91 -4.79
N ASN A 108 -6.36 -4.60 -6.01
CA ASN A 108 -6.30 -5.52 -7.12
C ASN A 108 -4.93 -5.36 -7.84
N THR A 109 -4.72 -6.13 -8.91
CA THR A 109 -3.47 -6.09 -9.70
C THR A 109 -3.11 -4.70 -10.26
N GLU A 110 -4.06 -3.77 -10.36
CA GLU A 110 -3.88 -2.47 -11.02
C GLU A 110 -3.96 -1.26 -10.08
N GLU A 111 -4.67 -1.34 -8.96
CA GLU A 111 -4.91 -0.24 -8.03
C GLU A 111 -5.16 -0.70 -6.59
N ALA A 112 -4.86 0.18 -5.63
CA ALA A 112 -5.28 0.05 -4.24
C ALA A 112 -6.07 1.27 -3.80
N VAL A 113 -7.08 1.01 -2.98
CA VAL A 113 -7.99 1.98 -2.37
C VAL A 113 -7.98 1.79 -0.86
N LEU A 114 -7.76 2.89 -0.13
CA LEU A 114 -7.87 2.95 1.31
C LEU A 114 -9.20 3.64 1.68
N ILE A 115 -10.02 2.93 2.44
CA ILE A 115 -11.26 3.45 3.02
C ILE A 115 -11.04 3.72 4.50
N GLN A 116 -11.33 4.94 4.93
CA GLN A 116 -11.31 5.36 6.34
C GLN A 116 -12.55 6.19 6.63
N HIS A 117 -13.13 6.03 7.82
CA HIS A 117 -14.33 6.75 8.24
C HIS A 117 -15.47 6.67 7.22
N ARG A 118 -15.64 5.51 6.55
CA ARG A 118 -16.63 5.26 5.50
C ARG A 118 -16.46 6.09 4.22
N GLN A 119 -15.28 6.66 4.00
CA GLN A 119 -14.95 7.44 2.81
C GLN A 119 -13.64 6.94 2.19
N GLU A 120 -13.52 7.12 0.88
CA GLU A 120 -12.25 6.92 0.18
C GLU A 120 -11.25 7.99 0.63
N ALA A 121 -10.24 7.57 1.37
CA ALA A 121 -9.19 8.44 1.86
C ALA A 121 -8.05 8.55 0.84
N PHE A 122 -7.77 7.46 0.13
CA PHE A 122 -6.67 7.39 -0.83
C PHE A 122 -6.90 6.32 -1.88
N ARG A 123 -6.48 6.62 -3.13
CA ARG A 123 -6.45 5.66 -4.23
C ARG A 123 -5.14 5.82 -5.00
N CYS A 124 -4.52 4.70 -5.36
CA CYS A 124 -3.26 4.67 -6.09
C CYS A 124 -3.26 3.56 -7.13
N LYS A 125 -2.78 3.88 -8.34
CA LYS A 125 -2.54 2.88 -9.39
C LYS A 125 -1.20 2.19 -9.15
N MET A 126 -1.20 0.87 -9.12
CA MET A 126 -0.03 0.00 -9.05
C MET A 126 0.60 -0.30 -10.42
N ALA A 127 0.09 0.31 -11.49
CA ALA A 127 0.61 0.13 -12.84
C ALA A 127 2.02 0.73 -13.00
N ALA A 128 2.99 -0.14 -13.30
CA ALA A 128 4.41 0.15 -13.48
C ALA A 128 4.82 1.12 -14.61
N ASN A 129 3.88 1.79 -15.31
CA ASN A 129 4.23 2.69 -16.42
C ASN A 129 3.88 4.17 -16.20
N THR A 130 3.57 4.56 -14.97
CA THR A 130 3.58 5.98 -14.62
C THR A 130 4.79 6.23 -13.73
N LEU A 131 5.93 6.46 -14.39
CA LEU A 131 6.90 7.41 -13.83
C LEU A 131 6.10 8.66 -13.44
N LEU A 132 6.08 8.96 -12.15
CA LEU A 132 5.89 10.31 -11.60
C LEU A 132 4.65 11.07 -12.12
N CYS A 133 3.49 10.95 -11.46
CA CYS A 133 2.54 12.05 -11.19
C CYS A 133 1.14 11.51 -10.85
N GLY A 134 0.59 11.92 -9.70
CA GLY A 134 -0.87 11.84 -9.48
C GLY A 134 -1.33 11.62 -8.04
N CYS A 135 -0.46 11.24 -7.10
CA CYS A 135 -0.84 11.25 -5.68
C CYS A 135 -0.68 12.68 -5.14
N PRO A 136 -1.73 13.33 -4.59
CA PRO A 136 -1.66 14.72 -4.10
C PRO A 136 -0.73 14.95 -2.90
N ASN A 137 0.01 13.92 -2.46
CA ASN A 137 1.00 13.99 -1.38
C ASN A 137 2.35 13.35 -1.75
N CYS A 138 2.75 13.38 -3.02
CA CYS A 138 4.13 13.06 -3.39
C CYS A 138 5.01 14.30 -3.15
N PRO A 139 5.90 14.35 -2.13
CA PRO A 139 6.86 15.44 -2.04
C PRO A 139 7.82 15.29 -3.22
N SER A 140 7.82 16.28 -4.11
CA SER A 140 8.74 16.36 -5.23
C SER A 140 10.17 16.26 -4.73
N SER A 141 10.96 15.40 -5.37
CA SER A 141 12.40 15.25 -5.18
C SER A 141 13.22 16.47 -5.65
N ASP A 142 12.57 17.60 -5.90
CA ASP A 142 13.22 18.89 -6.10
C ASP A 142 13.68 19.41 -4.75
N LYS A 143 14.84 18.95 -4.26
CA LYS A 143 15.88 19.68 -3.49
C LYS A 143 16.91 18.69 -2.92
N MET A 144 17.58 17.90 -3.76
CA MET A 144 18.86 17.31 -3.38
C MET A 144 19.92 17.63 -4.44
N GLY A 145 20.67 18.70 -4.14
CA GLY A 145 22.04 18.99 -4.53
C GLY A 145 22.56 18.42 -5.84
N HIS A 146 22.48 19.21 -6.90
CA HIS A 146 23.50 19.19 -7.95
C HIS A 146 24.42 20.41 -7.75
N GLN A 147 25.51 20.21 -7.01
CA GLN A 147 26.72 21.01 -7.17
C GLN A 147 27.87 20.04 -7.46
N SER A 148 27.98 19.69 -8.74
CA SER A 148 29.21 19.16 -9.32
C SER A 148 29.91 20.34 -9.99
N GLY A 149 31.06 20.75 -9.43
CA GLY A 149 31.81 21.89 -9.93
C GLY A 149 33.19 21.97 -9.30
N LEU A 150 33.99 20.92 -9.51
CA LEU A 150 35.43 20.95 -9.28
C LEU A 150 36.04 21.94 -10.29
N SER A 151 36.62 23.05 -9.81
CA SER A 151 37.64 23.77 -10.56
C SER A 151 38.68 24.34 -9.61
N ILE A 152 39.91 24.16 -10.04
CA ILE A 152 41.17 24.30 -9.33
C ILE A 152 41.72 25.69 -9.68
N GLY A 153 42.28 26.40 -8.70
CA GLY A 153 43.29 27.43 -8.97
C GLY A 153 43.03 28.82 -8.38
N GLY A 154 43.99 29.28 -7.58
CA GLY A 154 44.46 30.68 -7.68
C GLY A 154 44.18 31.60 -6.49
N SER A 155 45.12 31.62 -5.54
CA SER A 155 45.81 32.82 -5.02
C SER A 155 45.03 34.07 -4.56
N GLY A 156 45.22 34.45 -3.28
CA GLY A 156 44.99 35.81 -2.73
C GLY A 156 44.41 35.77 -1.31
N SER A 157 45.20 35.56 -0.26
CA SER A 157 45.94 36.56 0.56
C SER A 157 45.04 37.48 1.42
N PHE A 158 45.25 37.42 2.76
CA PHE A 158 45.24 38.50 3.77
C PHE A 158 44.13 39.58 3.64
N VAL A 159 43.27 39.89 4.62
CA VAL A 159 43.39 40.07 6.08
C VAL A 159 41.99 39.92 6.68
#